data_AF-A0A7V5KWB1-F1
#
_entry.id   AF-A0A7V5KWB1-F1
#
_cell.length_a   1.000
_cell.length_b   1.000
_cell.length_c   1.000
_cell.angle_alpha   90.00
_cell.angle_beta   90.00
_cell.angle_gamma   90.00
#
_symmetry.space_group_name_H-M   'P 1'
#
loop_
_entity.id
_entity.type
_entity.pdbx_description
1 polymer ?
#
loop_
_entity_poly.entity_id
_entity_poly.type
_entity_poly.pdbx_seq_one_letter_code
_entity_poly.pdbx_strand_id
1 'polypeptide(L)'
;PAMIVNVDSYMTSSMERIMQAQGGEGELAMAGKKDLEINPASPLMKKIIEVKDKKRDFAADVANQVFDNAMIQAGLLVDSQQMVSRSYRILEQISQEK
;
A
#
# COMPACT_ATOMS: atom_id res chain seq x y z
N PRO A 1 -6.74 -3.12 -6.74
CA PRO A 1 -5.85 -2.27 -7.56
C PRO A 1 -4.38 -2.66 -7.38
N ALA A 2 -3.97 -2.92 -6.14
CA ALA A 2 -2.72 -3.59 -5.81
C ALA A 2 -2.94 -4.54 -4.61
N MET A 3 -2.02 -5.48 -4.40
CA MET A 3 -2.03 -6.44 -3.30
C MET A 3 -0.59 -6.77 -2.91
N ILE A 4 -0.32 -6.94 -1.62
CA ILE A 4 0.98 -7.41 -1.15
C ILE A 4 0.91 -8.93 -1.01
N VAL A 5 1.90 -9.62 -1.59
CA VAL A 5 2.05 -11.07 -1.54
C VAL A 5 3.37 -11.44 -0.88
N ASN A 6 3.37 -12.51 -0.09
CA ASN A 6 4.60 -13.05 0.50
C ASN A 6 5.31 -13.91 -0.56
N VAL A 7 6.59 -13.63 -0.81
CA VAL A 7 7.39 -14.33 -1.84
C VAL A 7 7.84 -15.70 -1.34
N ASP A 8 8.06 -15.83 -0.02
CA ASP A 8 8.40 -17.10 0.61
C ASP A 8 7.13 -17.88 1.00
N SER A 9 6.84 -18.91 0.20
CA SER A 9 5.61 -19.72 0.23
C SER A 9 5.39 -20.58 1.49
N TYR A 10 6.18 -20.40 2.55
CA TYR A 10 6.09 -21.21 3.76
C TYR A 10 5.35 -20.53 4.91
N MET A 11 5.17 -19.20 4.87
CA MET A 11 4.52 -18.44 5.95
C MET A 11 3.54 -17.41 5.38
N THR A 12 2.26 -17.56 5.74
CA THR A 12 1.21 -16.58 5.37
C THR A 12 1.19 -15.41 6.36
N SER A 13 0.68 -14.24 5.95
CA SER A 13 0.56 -13.06 6.82
C SER A 13 -0.31 -13.31 8.08
N SER A 14 -1.29 -14.21 7.98
CA SER A 14 -2.06 -14.65 9.15
C SER A 14 -1.22 -15.47 10.13
N MET A 15 -0.29 -16.29 9.62
CA MET A 15 0.63 -17.10 10.43
C MET A 15 1.69 -16.22 11.10
N GLU A 16 2.19 -15.18 10.42
CA GLU A 16 3.08 -14.14 11.00
C GLU A 16 2.44 -13.46 12.21
N ARG A 17 1.17 -13.02 12.10
CA ARG A 17 0.44 -12.38 13.21
C ARG A 17 0.29 -13.28 14.44
N ILE A 18 0.04 -14.57 14.23
CA ILE A 18 -0.10 -15.54 15.33
C ILE A 18 1.24 -15.74 16.05
N MET A 19 2.35 -15.83 15.31
CA MET A 19 3.69 -15.98 15.90
C MET A 19 4.14 -14.74 16.67
N GLN A 20 3.85 -13.54 16.16
CA GLN A 20 4.12 -12.29 16.87
C GLN A 20 3.32 -12.18 18.19
N ALA A 21 2.07 -12.66 18.21
CA ALA A 21 1.23 -12.65 19.41
C ALA A 21 1.68 -13.67 20.48
N GLN A 22 2.41 -14.73 20.10
CA GLN A 22 2.92 -15.76 21.01
C GLN A 22 4.31 -15.47 21.59
N GLY A 23 4.90 -14.31 21.31
CA GLY A 23 6.21 -13.91 21.86
C GLY A 23 7.41 -14.55 21.16
N GLY A 24 7.25 -15.07 19.94
CA GLY A 24 8.38 -15.45 19.10
C GLY A 24 9.20 -14.22 18.74
N GLU A 25 10.51 -14.25 19.00
CA GLU A 25 11.45 -13.14 18.78
C GLU A 25 11.38 -12.61 17.33
N GLY A 26 10.59 -11.56 17.15
CA GLY A 26 11.02 -10.21 16.74
C GLY A 26 11.66 -9.98 15.36
N GLU A 27 12.45 -10.90 14.81
CA GLU A 27 13.30 -10.59 13.64
C GLU A 27 13.10 -11.52 12.43
N LEU A 28 12.69 -12.77 12.64
CA LEU A 28 12.48 -13.72 11.52
C LEU A 28 11.14 -13.54 10.79
N ALA A 29 10.13 -12.97 11.44
CA ALA A 29 8.81 -12.72 10.83
C ALA A 29 8.76 -11.45 9.96
N MET A 30 9.80 -10.63 9.99
CA MET A 30 9.87 -9.35 9.25
C MET A 30 10.77 -9.42 8.01
N ALA A 31 11.41 -10.55 7.76
CA ALA A 31 12.46 -10.70 6.74
C ALA A 31 12.02 -11.47 5.47
N GLY A 32 10.75 -11.88 5.37
CA GLY A 32 10.21 -12.41 4.12
C GLY A 32 10.14 -11.29 3.08
N LYS A 33 10.73 -11.51 1.90
CA LYS A 33 10.51 -10.59 0.77
C LYS A 33 9.01 -10.51 0.50
N LYS A 34 8.50 -9.30 0.34
CA LYS A 34 7.09 -9.01 0.05
C LYS A 34 7.02 -8.28 -1.29
N ASP A 35 6.26 -8.83 -2.21
CA ASP A 35 6.07 -8.23 -3.53
C ASP A 35 4.76 -7.46 -3.55
N LEU A 36 4.77 -6.28 -4.17
CA LEU A 36 3.56 -5.52 -4.47
C LEU A 36 3.09 -5.89 -5.88
N GLU A 37 2.04 -6.69 -5.95
CA GLU A 37 1.38 -6.99 -7.21
C GLU A 37 0.39 -5.88 -7.57
N ILE A 38 0.44 -5.45 -8.84
CA ILE A 38 -0.41 -4.40 -9.38
C ILE A 38 -1.39 -5.04 -10.36
N ASN A 39 -2.67 -4.66 -10.27
CA ASN A 39 -3.68 -5.07 -11.24
C ASN A 39 -3.78 -4.03 -12.38
N PRO A 40 -3.22 -4.30 -13.59
CA PRO A 40 -3.25 -3.36 -14.72
C PRO A 40 -4.65 -3.17 -15.31
N ALA A 41 -5.59 -4.09 -15.07
CA ALA A 41 -6.98 -3.95 -15.51
C ALA A 41 -7.79 -2.97 -14.65
N SER A 42 -7.29 -2.59 -13.46
CA SER A 42 -7.97 -1.67 -12.56
C SER A 42 -8.13 -0.28 -13.19
N PRO A 43 -9.35 0.29 -13.23
CA PRO A 43 -9.57 1.65 -13.74
C PRO A 43 -8.72 2.70 -13.04
N LEU A 44 -8.49 2.54 -11.73
CA LEU A 44 -7.66 3.43 -10.94
C LEU A 44 -6.19 3.42 -11.40
N MET A 45 -5.62 2.23 -11.64
CA MET A 45 -4.21 2.13 -12.08
C MET A 45 -4.00 2.73 -13.46
N LYS A 46 -4.94 2.51 -14.38
CA LYS A 46 -4.93 3.15 -15.70
C LYS A 46 -4.97 4.67 -15.57
N LYS A 47 -5.83 5.19 -14.68
CA LYS A 47 -5.95 6.64 -14.48
C LYS A 47 -4.70 7.26 -13.88
N ILE A 48 -4.06 6.60 -12.92
CA ILE A 48 -2.79 7.05 -12.33
C ILE A 48 -1.73 7.16 -13.43
N ILE A 49 -1.64 6.20 -14.35
CA ILE A 49 -0.69 6.22 -15.46
C ILE A 49 -0.95 7.40 -16.40
N GLU A 50 -2.22 7.63 -16.79
CA GLU A 50 -2.60 8.77 -17.63
C GLU A 50 -2.27 10.12 -16.98
N VAL A 51 -2.48 10.23 -15.66
CA VAL A 51 -2.29 11.48 -14.92
C VAL A 51 -0.83 11.73 -14.61
N LYS A 52 0.03 10.71 -14.50
CA LYS A 52 1.45 10.90 -14.14
C LYS A 52 2.19 11.82 -15.09
N ASP A 53 1.81 11.82 -16.37
CA ASP A 53 2.47 12.63 -17.41
C ASP A 53 2.09 14.12 -17.31
N LYS A 54 0.96 14.44 -16.65
CA LYS A 54 0.45 15.81 -16.47
C LYS A 54 0.65 16.34 -15.06
N LYS A 55 0.46 15.50 -14.05
CA LYS A 55 0.51 15.84 -12.61
C LYS A 55 1.25 14.73 -11.87
N ARG A 56 2.57 14.71 -12.05
CA ARG A 56 3.45 13.67 -11.48
C ARG A 56 3.31 13.52 -9.98
N ASP A 57 3.29 14.64 -9.24
CA ASP A 57 3.24 14.63 -7.78
C ASP A 57 1.89 14.11 -7.26
N PHE A 58 0.79 14.54 -7.89
CA PHE A 58 -0.54 14.02 -7.58
C PHE A 58 -0.64 12.52 -7.88
N ALA A 59 -0.14 12.06 -9.04
CA ALA A 59 -0.12 10.64 -9.38
C ALA A 59 0.72 9.82 -8.38
N ALA A 60 1.84 10.38 -7.89
CA ALA A 60 2.64 9.76 -6.84
C ALA A 60 1.88 9.67 -5.51
N ASP A 61 1.19 10.74 -5.09
CA ASP A 61 0.39 10.73 -3.87
C ASP A 61 -0.73 9.67 -3.93
N VAL A 62 -1.43 9.56 -5.07
CA VAL A 62 -2.45 8.53 -5.27
C VAL A 62 -1.85 7.12 -5.30
N ALA A 63 -0.68 6.92 -5.95
CA ALA A 63 0.01 5.64 -5.96
C ALA A 63 0.44 5.21 -4.54
N ASN A 64 0.97 6.13 -3.74
CA ASN A 64 1.31 5.89 -2.35
C ASN A 64 0.07 5.56 -1.51
N GLN A 65 -1.07 6.20 -1.77
CA GLN A 65 -2.33 5.85 -1.12
C GLN A 65 -2.78 4.41 -1.44
N VAL A 66 -2.61 3.96 -2.69
CA VAL A 66 -2.90 2.57 -3.09
C VAL A 66 -1.95 1.59 -2.42
N PHE A 67 -0.68 1.95 -2.26
CA PHE A 67 0.33 1.15 -1.56
C PHE A 67 -0.02 0.98 -0.08
N ASP A 68 -0.30 2.07 0.64
CA ASP A 68 -0.66 2.02 2.06
C ASP A 68 -1.94 1.18 2.27
N ASN A 69 -2.92 1.29 1.36
CA ASN A 69 -4.11 0.44 1.40
C ASN A 69 -3.76 -1.05 1.22
N ALA A 70 -2.77 -1.38 0.38
CA ALA A 70 -2.31 -2.77 0.21
C ALA A 70 -1.56 -3.26 1.46
N MET A 71 -0.77 -2.41 2.10
CA MET A 71 -0.11 -2.69 3.39
C MET A 71 -1.12 -2.99 4.49
N ILE A 72 -2.15 -2.17 4.64
CA ILE A 72 -3.22 -2.38 5.64
C ILE A 72 -3.93 -3.72 5.40
N GLN A 73 -4.26 -4.03 4.15
CA GLN A 73 -4.91 -5.29 3.78
C GLN A 73 -4.04 -6.52 4.10
N ALA A 74 -2.73 -6.43 3.87
CA ALA A 74 -1.76 -7.45 4.25
C ALA A 74 -1.44 -7.48 5.75
N GLY A 75 -2.00 -6.53 6.52
CA GLY A 75 -1.81 -6.45 7.95
C GLY A 75 -0.47 -5.88 8.40
N LEU A 76 0.21 -5.17 7.52
CA LEU A 76 1.48 -4.51 7.80
C LEU A 76 1.26 -3.15 8.46
N LEU A 77 2.27 -2.69 9.18
CA LEU A 77 2.25 -1.39 9.83
C LEU A 77 2.36 -0.26 8.80
N VAL A 78 1.50 0.75 8.95
CA VAL A 78 1.52 1.98 8.16
C VAL A 78 1.54 3.19 9.09
N ASP A 79 2.14 4.29 8.65
CA ASP A 79 2.04 5.57 9.34
C ASP A 79 0.68 6.21 9.02
N SER A 80 -0.27 6.04 9.94
CA SER A 80 -1.64 6.52 9.79
C SER A 80 -1.74 8.04 9.73
N GLN A 81 -0.84 8.78 10.40
CA GLN A 81 -0.83 10.24 10.33
C GLN A 81 -0.41 10.71 8.94
N GLN A 82 0.68 10.16 8.39
CA GLN A 82 1.12 10.50 7.04
C GLN A 82 0.09 10.11 5.97
N MET A 83 -0.54 8.94 6.11
CA MET A 83 -1.58 8.48 5.21
C MET A 83 -2.80 9.42 5.23
N VAL A 84 -3.27 9.83 6.41
CA VAL A 84 -4.40 10.77 6.55
C VAL A 84 -4.06 12.14 5.96
N SER A 85 -2.88 12.68 6.28
CA SER A 85 -2.43 13.95 5.70
C SER A 85 -2.35 13.89 4.17
N ARG A 86 -1.89 12.77 3.60
CA ARG A 86 -1.87 12.57 2.14
C ARG A 86 -3.27 12.49 1.54
N SER A 87 -4.18 11.78 2.22
CA SER A 87 -5.58 11.72 1.81
C SER A 87 -6.20 13.12 1.73
N TYR A 88 -5.95 13.98 2.72
CA TYR A 88 -6.42 15.37 2.68
C TYR A 88 -5.80 16.17 1.52
N ARG A 89 -4.50 16.03 1.24
CA ARG A 89 -3.89 16.68 0.07
C ARG A 89 -4.54 16.25 -1.25
N ILE A 90 -4.82 14.95 -1.40
CA ILE A 90 -5.51 14.42 -2.59
C ILE A 90 -6.91 15.03 -2.72
N LEU A 91 -7.66 15.08 -1.62
CA LEU A 91 -9.02 15.65 -1.61
C LEU A 91 -9.02 17.16 -1.90
N GLU A 92 -8.05 17.91 -1.38
CA GLU A 92 -7.89 19.34 -1.65
C GLU A 92 -7.59 19.60 -3.13
N GLN A 93 -6.67 18.85 -3.73
CA GLN A 93 -6.34 18.97 -5.15
C GLN A 93 -7.57 18.71 -6.03
N ILE A 94 -8.34 17.66 -5.74
CA ILE A 94 -9.56 17.33 -6.49
C ILE A 94 -10.63 18.41 -6.32
N SER A 95 -10.76 18.98 -5.12
CA SER A 95 -11.79 19.99 -4.83
C SER A 95 -11.48 21.37 -5.46
N GLN A 96 -10.22 21.63 -5.80
CA GLN A 96 -9.77 22.87 -6.45
C GLN A 96 -9.84 22.81 -7.98
N GLU A 97 -9.93 21.60 -8.56
CA GLU A 97 -10.16 21.40 -10.00
C GLU A 97 -11.65 21.57 -10.32
N LYS A 98 -12.06 22.82 -10.58
CA LYS A 98 -13.32 23.15 -11.27
C LYS A 98 -13.12 23.24 -12.78
#